data_AF-A0A1Y3D7X2-F1
#
_entry.id   AF-A0A1Y3D7X2-F1
#
_cell.length_a   1.000
_cell.length_b   1.000
_cell.length_c   1.000
_cell.angle_alpha   90.00
_cell.angle_beta   90.00
_cell.angle_gamma   90.00
#
_symmetry.space_group_name_H-M   'P 1'
#
loop_
_entity.id
_entity.type
_entity.pdbx_description
1 polymer ?
#
loop_
_entity_poly.entity_id
_entity_poly.type
_entity_poly.pdbx_seq_one_letter_code
_entity_poly.pdbx_strand_id
1 'polypeptide(L)'
;MSVFFKKAERKNAKLRLALAGPTGSGKTLGALLIAKGIGGKVAVVDTENSSAELYANVMDFDTANIQPPYSPKKFIAAIQAAEKAGYNTVILDSITHEWSGVGGCLEMVDALGKGKFKGNTWGAWSEVTPEHRKFIDAMLHSSINIIVTMRSKMDTVQVDAGGGKKKVEKLGLKAEQRDGIEYEFTTVLDITHGDYYAIATKDRTGLFLQPEQITEQTGIKLNQWLSSGSADAAINGNQYLELEALMTQAGVDIEKYCIKRKLNSLQDVRQQVFEETCSSIRKIIDRNTQSNQESEQQLQQEQDALLDDDYQKALAAIQNAQNENDLQYPAGYFKGSKYEQNILNACQAKMDMEGWAA
;
A
#
# COMPACT_ATOMS: atom_id res chain seq x y z
N MET A 1 -3.45 -26.33 5.10
CA MET A 1 -3.84 -24.93 5.34
C MET A 1 -4.29 -24.81 6.78
N SER A 2 -3.56 -24.08 7.62
CA SER A 2 -3.98 -23.74 8.98
C SER A 2 -4.86 -22.49 8.94
N VAL A 3 -6.06 -22.58 9.50
CA VAL A 3 -6.98 -21.43 9.64
C VAL A 3 -6.82 -20.89 11.06
N PHE A 4 -6.46 -19.61 11.19
CA PHE A 4 -6.34 -18.93 12.48
C PHE A 4 -7.49 -17.93 12.64
N PHE A 5 -8.15 -17.97 13.80
CA PHE A 5 -9.17 -16.99 14.18
C PHE A 5 -8.51 -15.87 15.00
N LYS A 6 -8.85 -14.62 14.70
CA LYS A 6 -8.41 -13.44 15.46
C LYS A 6 -9.61 -12.58 15.83
N LYS A 7 -9.46 -11.74 16.86
CA LYS A 7 -10.47 -10.74 17.21
C LYS A 7 -10.75 -9.82 16.02
N ALA A 8 -12.02 -9.59 15.73
CA ALA A 8 -12.43 -8.71 14.64
C ALA A 8 -12.14 -7.26 15.05
N GLU A 9 -11.31 -6.59 14.24
CA GLU A 9 -10.92 -5.20 14.40
C GLU A 9 -11.08 -4.50 13.04
N ARG A 10 -11.55 -3.25 13.05
CA ARG A 10 -11.74 -2.44 11.83
C ARG A 10 -10.38 -1.97 11.29
N LYS A 11 -9.52 -2.87 10.82
CA LYS A 11 -8.17 -2.50 10.32
C LYS A 11 -8.25 -1.93 8.91
N ASN A 12 -7.73 -0.71 8.71
CA ASN A 12 -7.39 -0.11 7.40
C ASN A 12 -8.41 -0.39 6.28
N ALA A 13 -9.71 -0.37 6.61
CA ALA A 13 -10.73 -0.60 5.60
C ALA A 13 -10.67 0.55 4.59
N LYS A 14 -10.69 0.20 3.30
CA LYS A 14 -10.81 1.19 2.24
C LYS A 14 -12.29 1.45 2.00
N LEU A 15 -12.63 2.71 1.73
CA LEU A 15 -14.00 3.09 1.48
C LEU A 15 -14.51 2.41 0.20
N ARG A 16 -15.70 1.84 0.27
CA ARG A 16 -16.50 1.37 -0.86
C ARG A 16 -17.85 2.06 -0.75
N LEU A 17 -17.94 3.24 -1.37
CA LEU A 17 -19.13 4.09 -1.30
C LEU A 17 -19.81 4.13 -2.65
N ALA A 18 -21.13 3.96 -2.65
CA ALA A 18 -21.97 4.15 -3.81
C ALA A 18 -22.93 5.32 -3.59
N LEU A 19 -22.97 6.25 -4.55
CA LEU A 19 -23.94 7.34 -4.61
C LEU A 19 -24.90 7.10 -5.78
N ALA A 20 -26.14 6.75 -5.48
CA ALA A 20 -27.18 6.53 -6.48
C ALA A 20 -28.14 7.71 -6.55
N GLY A 21 -28.79 7.93 -7.68
CA GLY A 21 -29.79 9.00 -7.81
C GLY A 21 -30.09 9.40 -9.25
N PRO A 22 -31.19 10.12 -9.48
CA PRO A 22 -31.57 10.57 -10.80
C PRO A 22 -30.57 11.59 -11.36
N THR A 23 -30.66 11.88 -12.65
CA THR A 23 -29.89 12.98 -13.26
C THR A 23 -30.19 14.31 -12.53
N GLY A 24 -29.17 15.14 -12.34
CA GLY A 24 -29.32 16.43 -11.66
C GLY A 24 -29.37 16.37 -10.13
N SER A 25 -29.33 15.18 -9.51
CA SER A 25 -29.30 15.07 -8.03
C SER A 25 -27.97 15.45 -7.39
N GLY A 26 -26.92 15.73 -8.17
CA GLY A 26 -25.61 16.16 -7.66
C GLY A 26 -24.67 15.05 -7.18
N LYS A 27 -24.76 13.85 -7.77
CA LYS A 27 -23.88 12.71 -7.43
C LYS A 27 -22.39 13.04 -7.58
N THR A 28 -21.99 13.63 -8.70
CA THR A 28 -20.60 14.01 -8.99
C THR A 28 -20.07 15.00 -7.94
N LEU A 29 -20.84 16.07 -7.68
CA LEU A 29 -20.51 17.06 -6.65
C LEU A 29 -20.42 16.42 -5.27
N GLY A 30 -21.39 15.57 -4.90
CA GLY A 30 -21.39 14.86 -3.63
C GLY A 30 -20.17 13.93 -3.47
N ALA A 31 -19.80 13.22 -4.54
CA ALA A 31 -18.61 12.36 -4.54
C ALA A 31 -17.33 13.17 -4.34
N LEU A 32 -17.20 14.31 -5.01
CA LEU A 32 -16.07 15.24 -4.86
C LEU A 32 -15.99 15.83 -3.45
N LEU A 33 -17.12 16.28 -2.88
CA LEU A 33 -17.16 16.81 -1.51
C LEU A 33 -16.74 15.75 -0.48
N ILE A 34 -17.22 14.51 -0.64
CA ILE A 34 -16.80 13.40 0.22
C ILE A 34 -15.30 13.10 0.05
N ALA A 35 -14.81 13.04 -1.19
CA ALA A 35 -13.40 12.80 -1.47
C ALA A 35 -12.50 13.91 -0.90
N LYS A 36 -12.95 15.18 -0.98
CA LYS A 36 -12.29 16.32 -0.35
C LYS A 36 -12.16 16.16 1.16
N GLY A 37 -13.24 15.77 1.83
CA GLY A 37 -13.24 15.54 3.28
C GLY A 37 -12.40 14.33 3.71
N ILE A 38 -12.26 13.32 2.85
CA ILE A 38 -11.32 12.21 3.08
C ILE A 38 -9.88 12.69 2.96
N GLY A 39 -9.59 13.56 1.99
CA GLY A 39 -8.28 14.12 1.72
C GLY A 39 -7.37 13.21 0.88
N GLY A 40 -6.17 13.71 0.59
CA GLY A 40 -5.20 13.04 -0.28
C GLY A 40 -5.43 13.32 -1.77
N LYS A 41 -4.72 12.59 -2.64
CA LYS A 41 -4.83 12.73 -4.10
C LYS A 41 -6.09 12.03 -4.61
N VAL A 42 -6.87 12.73 -5.43
CA VAL A 42 -8.14 12.23 -5.98
C VAL A 42 -8.05 12.15 -7.51
N ALA A 43 -8.51 11.02 -8.05
CA ALA A 43 -8.71 10.84 -9.49
C ALA A 43 -10.20 10.61 -9.78
N VAL A 44 -10.71 11.20 -10.86
CA VAL A 44 -12.08 11.00 -11.35
C VAL A 44 -12.04 10.32 -12.72
N VAL A 45 -12.56 9.10 -12.77
CA VAL A 45 -12.79 8.36 -14.01
C VAL A 45 -14.17 8.76 -14.53
N ASP A 46 -14.18 9.68 -15.49
CA ASP A 46 -15.39 10.27 -16.04
C ASP A 46 -15.84 9.52 -17.31
N THR A 47 -17.11 9.14 -17.36
CA THR A 47 -17.77 8.49 -18.50
C THR A 47 -18.79 9.41 -19.18
N GLU A 48 -19.02 10.59 -18.62
CA GLU A 48 -20.00 11.57 -19.05
C GLU A 48 -19.35 12.75 -19.81
N ASN A 49 -18.35 12.42 -20.64
CA ASN A 49 -17.70 13.35 -21.57
C ASN A 49 -17.11 14.62 -20.92
N SER A 50 -16.23 14.43 -19.93
CA SER A 50 -15.53 15.52 -19.22
C SER A 50 -16.47 16.43 -18.42
N SER A 51 -17.65 15.95 -18.03
CA SER A 51 -18.57 16.66 -17.13
C SER A 51 -17.96 16.95 -15.75
N ALA A 52 -17.05 16.08 -15.27
CA ALA A 52 -16.40 16.25 -13.98
C ALA A 52 -15.52 17.50 -13.93
N GLU A 53 -14.90 17.89 -15.06
CA GLU A 53 -14.01 19.06 -15.18
C GLU A 53 -14.74 20.38 -14.83
N LEU A 54 -16.07 20.42 -14.95
CA LEU A 54 -16.89 21.56 -14.56
C LEU A 54 -16.81 21.87 -13.05
N TYR A 55 -16.34 20.93 -12.24
CA TYR A 55 -16.20 21.04 -10.79
C TYR A 55 -14.76 21.32 -10.34
N ALA A 56 -13.85 21.71 -11.25
CA ALA A 56 -12.46 22.03 -10.92
C ALA A 56 -12.29 23.10 -9.83
N ASN A 57 -13.32 23.93 -9.59
CA ASN A 57 -13.33 24.92 -8.52
C ASN A 57 -13.70 24.35 -7.11
N VAL A 58 -14.16 23.10 -7.02
CA VAL A 58 -14.59 22.47 -5.77
C VAL A 58 -13.39 21.96 -4.96
N MET A 59 -12.44 21.33 -5.65
CA MET A 59 -11.16 20.83 -5.13
C MET A 59 -10.19 20.53 -6.27
N ASP A 60 -8.91 20.34 -5.94
CA ASP A 60 -7.93 19.79 -6.87
C ASP A 60 -8.13 18.28 -7.04
N PHE A 61 -8.28 17.83 -8.29
CA PHE A 61 -8.34 16.41 -8.66
C PHE A 61 -7.87 16.23 -10.11
N ASP A 62 -7.40 15.03 -10.43
CA ASP A 62 -7.09 14.65 -11.80
C ASP A 62 -8.27 13.90 -12.42
N THR A 63 -8.44 14.00 -13.75
CA THR A 63 -9.50 13.27 -14.46
C THR A 63 -8.95 12.37 -15.55
N ALA A 64 -9.62 11.24 -15.76
CA ALA A 64 -9.42 10.34 -16.89
C ALA A 64 -10.77 10.08 -17.56
N ASN A 65 -10.89 10.49 -18.82
CA ASN A 65 -12.12 10.32 -19.57
C ASN A 65 -12.16 8.93 -20.25
N ILE A 66 -13.15 8.11 -19.92
CA ILE A 66 -13.42 6.83 -20.57
C ILE A 66 -14.49 7.05 -21.63
N GLN A 67 -14.12 6.81 -22.88
CA GLN A 67 -15.04 6.83 -24.02
C GLN A 67 -15.54 5.41 -24.37
N PRO A 68 -16.68 5.28 -25.07
CA PRO A 68 -17.14 3.99 -25.59
C PRO A 68 -16.05 3.24 -26.38
N PRO A 69 -16.03 1.89 -26.37
CA PRO A 69 -16.93 1.02 -25.62
C PRO A 69 -16.63 1.02 -24.11
N TYR A 70 -17.67 0.99 -23.28
CA TYR A 70 -17.60 0.99 -21.81
C TYR A 70 -17.40 -0.42 -21.23
N SER A 71 -16.43 -1.17 -21.76
CA SER A 71 -16.20 -2.55 -21.32
C SER A 71 -15.68 -2.61 -19.87
N PRO A 72 -16.00 -3.67 -19.10
CA PRO A 72 -15.48 -3.87 -17.72
C PRO A 72 -13.95 -3.72 -17.62
N LYS A 73 -13.22 -4.19 -18.63
CA LYS A 73 -11.76 -4.10 -18.71
C LYS A 73 -11.21 -2.67 -18.66
N LYS A 74 -11.91 -1.69 -19.27
CA LYS A 74 -11.48 -0.28 -19.23
C LYS A 74 -11.59 0.29 -17.83
N PHE A 75 -12.66 -0.02 -17.11
CA PHE A 75 -12.83 0.40 -15.72
C PHE A 75 -11.78 -0.23 -14.80
N ILE A 76 -11.50 -1.54 -14.97
CA ILE A 76 -10.43 -2.23 -14.23
C ILE A 76 -9.07 -1.53 -14.48
N ALA A 77 -8.75 -1.24 -15.74
CA ALA A 77 -7.50 -0.57 -16.10
C ALA A 77 -7.40 0.83 -15.47
N ALA A 78 -8.50 1.58 -15.43
CA ALA A 78 -8.54 2.90 -14.80
C ALA A 78 -8.32 2.84 -13.28
N ILE A 79 -8.95 1.89 -12.59
CA ILE A 79 -8.71 1.64 -11.16
C ILE A 79 -7.22 1.34 -10.92
N GLN A 80 -6.66 0.39 -11.69
CA GLN A 80 -5.25 0.00 -11.56
C GLN A 80 -4.28 1.15 -11.88
N ALA A 81 -4.62 2.01 -12.85
CA ALA A 81 -3.83 3.20 -13.17
C ALA A 81 -3.84 4.19 -11.99
N ALA A 82 -5.01 4.39 -11.36
CA ALA A 82 -5.12 5.24 -10.18
C ALA A 82 -4.31 4.70 -8.99
N GLU A 83 -4.34 3.39 -8.77
CA GLU A 83 -3.51 2.76 -7.72
C GLU A 83 -2.02 2.96 -7.97
N LYS A 84 -1.55 2.70 -9.20
CA LYS A 84 -0.14 2.85 -9.59
C LYS A 84 0.37 4.29 -9.50
N ALA A 85 -0.49 5.25 -9.79
CA ALA A 85 -0.18 6.68 -9.68
C ALA A 85 -0.22 7.21 -8.24
N GLY A 86 -0.59 6.37 -7.26
CA GLY A 86 -0.57 6.71 -5.84
C GLY A 86 -1.72 7.63 -5.41
N TYR A 87 -2.87 7.56 -6.09
CA TYR A 87 -4.07 8.25 -5.62
C TYR A 87 -4.59 7.62 -4.33
N ASN A 88 -5.23 8.43 -3.48
CA ASN A 88 -5.86 7.96 -2.24
C ASN A 88 -7.31 7.52 -2.49
N THR A 89 -7.98 8.21 -3.41
CA THR A 89 -9.38 7.98 -3.76
C THR A 89 -9.55 8.04 -5.27
N VAL A 90 -10.27 7.07 -5.83
CA VAL A 90 -10.75 7.15 -7.21
C VAL A 90 -12.28 7.19 -7.22
N ILE A 91 -12.83 8.10 -8.01
CA ILE A 91 -14.26 8.25 -8.25
C ILE A 91 -14.56 7.66 -9.63
N LEU A 92 -15.49 6.70 -9.71
CA LEU A 92 -16.00 6.18 -10.98
C LEU A 92 -17.35 6.84 -11.27
N ASP A 93 -17.37 7.80 -12.20
CA ASP A 93 -18.56 8.60 -12.53
C ASP A 93 -18.99 8.37 -13.98
N SER A 94 -19.88 7.43 -14.28
CA SER A 94 -20.60 6.52 -13.41
C SER A 94 -20.37 5.07 -13.84
N ILE A 95 -20.58 4.13 -12.93
CA ILE A 95 -20.51 2.70 -13.25
C ILE A 95 -21.75 2.20 -14.03
N THR A 96 -22.79 3.04 -14.18
CA THR A 96 -23.95 2.73 -15.02
C THR A 96 -23.54 2.45 -16.47
N HIS A 97 -22.54 3.17 -16.99
CA HIS A 97 -22.06 2.96 -18.36
C HIS A 97 -21.38 1.61 -18.57
N GLU A 98 -20.73 1.05 -17.55
CA GLU A 98 -20.17 -0.32 -17.62
C GLU A 98 -21.27 -1.37 -17.86
N TRP A 99 -22.45 -1.14 -17.30
CA TRP A 99 -23.57 -2.07 -17.39
C TRP A 99 -24.40 -1.87 -18.66
N SER A 100 -24.99 -0.68 -18.80
CA SER A 100 -26.00 -0.37 -19.82
C SER A 100 -25.52 0.60 -20.90
N GLY A 101 -24.28 1.09 -20.82
CA GLY A 101 -23.69 1.97 -21.83
C GLY A 101 -23.27 1.22 -23.10
N VAL A 102 -22.92 2.00 -24.13
CA VAL A 102 -22.42 1.48 -25.41
C VAL A 102 -21.18 0.61 -25.21
N GLY A 103 -21.24 -0.65 -25.64
CA GLY A 103 -20.21 -1.66 -25.43
C GLY A 103 -20.02 -2.10 -23.96
N GLY A 104 -20.98 -1.78 -23.08
CA GLY A 104 -21.09 -2.31 -21.72
C GLY A 104 -21.71 -3.71 -21.69
N CYS A 105 -21.94 -4.26 -20.49
CA CYS A 105 -22.37 -5.65 -20.29
C CYS A 105 -23.62 -6.04 -21.09
N LEU A 106 -24.66 -5.21 -21.08
CA LEU A 106 -25.92 -5.54 -21.76
C LEU A 106 -25.75 -5.64 -23.29
N GLU A 107 -25.01 -4.71 -23.91
CA GLU A 107 -24.70 -4.78 -25.34
C GLU A 107 -23.73 -5.92 -25.67
N MET A 108 -22.76 -6.22 -24.80
CA MET A 108 -21.88 -7.37 -24.95
C MET A 108 -22.68 -8.69 -24.98
N VAL A 109 -23.66 -8.84 -24.09
CA VAL A 109 -24.55 -10.01 -24.07
C VAL A 109 -25.38 -10.09 -25.35
N ASP A 110 -25.97 -8.99 -25.80
CA ASP A 110 -26.75 -8.96 -27.04
C ASP A 110 -25.91 -9.30 -28.27
N ALA A 111 -24.71 -8.73 -28.40
CA ALA A 111 -23.78 -8.99 -29.49
C ALA A 111 -23.31 -10.46 -29.51
N LEU A 112 -22.94 -11.02 -28.36
CA LEU A 112 -22.55 -12.42 -28.23
C LEU A 112 -23.72 -13.36 -28.48
N GLY A 113 -24.91 -12.99 -28.00
CA GLY A 113 -26.17 -13.69 -28.22
C GLY A 113 -26.46 -13.81 -29.72
N LYS A 114 -26.54 -12.69 -30.44
CA LYS A 114 -26.83 -12.66 -31.88
C LYS A 114 -25.73 -13.32 -32.72
N GLY A 115 -24.47 -13.17 -32.35
CA GLY A 115 -23.31 -13.72 -33.05
C GLY A 115 -22.97 -15.15 -32.61
N LYS A 116 -22.01 -15.26 -31.70
CA LYS A 116 -21.36 -16.53 -31.26
C LYS A 116 -22.37 -17.59 -30.81
N PHE A 117 -23.41 -17.17 -30.09
CA PHE A 117 -24.38 -18.08 -29.48
C PHE A 117 -25.71 -18.21 -30.25
N LYS A 118 -25.82 -17.58 -31.44
CA LYS A 118 -26.95 -17.72 -32.38
C LYS A 118 -28.35 -17.63 -31.74
N GLY A 119 -28.54 -16.67 -30.85
CA GLY A 119 -29.77 -16.41 -30.11
C GLY A 119 -29.81 -16.99 -28.69
N ASN A 120 -28.81 -17.78 -28.27
CA ASN A 120 -28.74 -18.29 -26.90
C ASN A 120 -28.13 -17.27 -25.93
N THR A 121 -29.00 -16.50 -25.29
CA THR A 121 -28.63 -15.49 -24.29
C THR A 121 -27.94 -16.10 -23.05
N TRP A 122 -28.25 -17.35 -22.69
CA TRP A 122 -27.61 -18.00 -21.53
C TRP A 122 -26.12 -18.24 -21.74
N GLY A 123 -25.74 -18.67 -22.96
CA GLY A 123 -24.34 -18.80 -23.36
C GLY A 123 -23.62 -17.46 -23.41
N ALA A 124 -24.30 -16.39 -23.84
CA ALA A 124 -23.71 -15.04 -23.81
C ALA A 124 -23.43 -14.56 -22.37
N TRP A 125 -24.35 -14.83 -21.43
CA TRP A 125 -24.17 -14.48 -20.02
C TRP A 125 -23.01 -15.24 -19.34
N SER A 126 -22.70 -16.47 -19.77
CA SER A 126 -21.59 -17.23 -19.18
C SER A 126 -20.21 -16.61 -19.49
N GLU A 127 -20.12 -15.78 -20.54
CA GLU A 127 -18.90 -15.04 -20.91
C GLU A 127 -18.85 -13.64 -20.29
N VAL A 128 -19.99 -12.94 -20.21
CA VAL A 128 -20.04 -11.56 -19.69
C VAL A 128 -20.03 -11.50 -18.17
N THR A 129 -20.71 -12.43 -17.50
CA THR A 129 -20.79 -12.45 -16.03
C THR A 129 -19.40 -12.52 -15.37
N PRO A 130 -18.45 -13.35 -15.83
CA PRO A 130 -17.08 -13.35 -15.31
C PRO A 130 -16.35 -12.02 -15.50
N GLU A 131 -16.53 -11.32 -16.63
CA GLU A 131 -15.88 -10.04 -16.89
C GLU A 131 -16.43 -8.93 -15.98
N HIS A 132 -17.75 -8.87 -15.80
CA HIS A 132 -18.37 -7.98 -14.83
C HIS A 132 -17.90 -8.26 -13.40
N ARG A 133 -17.83 -9.54 -12.99
CA ARG A 133 -17.30 -9.93 -11.67
C ARG A 133 -15.87 -9.47 -11.46
N LYS A 134 -14.98 -9.59 -12.45
CA LYS A 134 -13.61 -9.06 -12.35
C LYS A 134 -13.59 -7.56 -12.11
N PHE A 135 -14.55 -6.81 -12.67
CA PHE A 135 -14.67 -5.39 -12.41
C PHE A 135 -15.13 -5.10 -10.97
N ILE A 136 -16.12 -5.85 -10.47
CA ILE A 136 -16.53 -5.77 -9.05
C ILE A 136 -15.35 -6.10 -8.14
N ASP A 137 -14.65 -7.20 -8.40
CA ASP A 137 -13.49 -7.64 -7.64
C ASP A 137 -12.39 -6.57 -7.63
N ALA A 138 -12.13 -5.92 -8.77
CA ALA A 138 -11.16 -4.83 -8.86
C ALA A 138 -11.54 -3.64 -7.97
N MET A 139 -12.82 -3.27 -7.89
CA MET A 139 -13.28 -2.25 -6.95
C MET A 139 -13.12 -2.71 -5.50
N LEU A 140 -13.58 -3.92 -5.17
CA LEU A 140 -13.60 -4.44 -3.80
C LEU A 140 -12.20 -4.63 -3.23
N HIS A 141 -11.28 -5.18 -4.01
CA HIS A 141 -9.91 -5.48 -3.59
C HIS A 141 -8.93 -4.31 -3.78
N SER A 142 -9.39 -3.15 -4.23
CA SER A 142 -8.51 -2.00 -4.43
C SER A 142 -7.81 -1.55 -3.14
N SER A 143 -6.55 -1.15 -3.27
CA SER A 143 -5.74 -0.57 -2.19
C SER A 143 -6.12 0.88 -1.84
N ILE A 144 -6.97 1.52 -2.64
CA ILE A 144 -7.38 2.92 -2.50
C ILE A 144 -8.88 3.01 -2.21
N ASN A 145 -9.37 4.19 -1.81
CA ASN A 145 -10.80 4.41 -1.61
C ASN A 145 -11.53 4.44 -2.96
N ILE A 146 -12.66 3.75 -3.07
CA ILE A 146 -13.52 3.76 -4.25
C ILE A 146 -14.81 4.46 -3.89
N ILE A 147 -15.15 5.50 -4.66
CA ILE A 147 -16.48 6.10 -4.69
C ILE A 147 -17.04 5.84 -6.09
N VAL A 148 -18.25 5.32 -6.18
CA VAL A 148 -18.95 5.16 -7.46
C VAL A 148 -20.20 5.99 -7.48
N THR A 149 -20.57 6.47 -8.65
CA THR A 149 -21.91 7.01 -8.88
C THR A 149 -22.73 6.03 -9.73
N MET A 150 -24.03 6.01 -9.50
CA MET A 150 -25.00 5.24 -10.27
C MET A 150 -26.18 6.13 -10.65
N ARG A 151 -26.61 6.05 -11.89
CA ARG A 151 -27.87 6.66 -12.30
C ARG A 151 -29.02 5.79 -11.80
N SER A 152 -30.12 6.42 -11.40
CA SER A 152 -31.35 5.72 -11.01
C SER A 152 -32.49 6.06 -11.95
N LYS A 153 -33.31 5.06 -12.28
CA LYS A 153 -34.57 5.18 -13.04
C LYS A 153 -35.75 4.83 -12.15
N MET A 154 -36.96 5.28 -12.51
CA MET A 154 -38.15 4.81 -11.81
C MET A 154 -38.40 3.34 -12.12
N ASP A 155 -38.51 2.55 -11.05
CA ASP A 155 -38.92 1.16 -11.10
C ASP A 155 -40.45 1.08 -11.09
N THR A 156 -40.99 0.15 -11.87
CA THR A 156 -42.43 -0.03 -12.02
C THR A 156 -42.79 -1.50 -12.08
N VAL A 157 -43.80 -1.91 -11.32
CA VAL A 157 -44.40 -3.25 -11.43
C VAL A 157 -45.75 -3.20 -12.10
N GLN A 158 -46.05 -4.26 -12.85
CA GLN A 158 -47.39 -4.51 -13.35
C GLN A 158 -48.15 -5.33 -12.31
N VAL A 159 -49.09 -4.70 -11.62
CA VAL A 159 -49.99 -5.36 -10.68
C VAL A 159 -51.28 -5.69 -11.41
N ASP A 160 -51.81 -6.90 -11.21
CA ASP A 160 -53.14 -7.25 -11.72
C ASP A 160 -54.18 -6.52 -10.87
N ALA A 161 -54.90 -5.58 -11.49
CA ALA A 161 -55.95 -4.80 -10.83
C ALA A 161 -57.30 -5.53 -10.79
N GLY A 162 -57.33 -6.82 -11.18
CA GLY A 162 -58.54 -7.61 -11.32
C GLY A 162 -59.19 -7.44 -12.69
N GLY A 163 -59.86 -8.50 -13.16
CA GLY A 163 -60.58 -8.51 -14.44
C GLY A 163 -59.67 -8.46 -15.69
N GLY A 164 -58.40 -8.87 -15.58
CA GLY A 164 -57.46 -8.91 -16.69
C GLY A 164 -56.83 -7.56 -17.07
N LYS A 165 -57.06 -6.51 -16.27
CA LYS A 165 -56.44 -5.19 -16.47
C LYS A 165 -55.15 -5.09 -15.65
N LYS A 166 -54.02 -4.92 -16.34
CA LYS A 166 -52.72 -4.65 -15.70
C LYS A 166 -52.61 -3.16 -15.36
N LYS A 167 -52.30 -2.85 -14.10
CA LYS A 167 -51.99 -1.50 -13.62
C LYS A 167 -50.49 -1.39 -13.38
N VAL A 168 -49.86 -0.35 -13.90
CA VAL A 168 -48.44 -0.07 -13.64
C VAL A 168 -48.35 0.75 -12.36
N GLU A 169 -47.73 0.21 -11.32
CA GLU A 169 -47.45 0.91 -10.07
C GLU A 169 -45.97 1.24 -9.97
N LYS A 170 -45.64 2.49 -9.58
CA LYS A 170 -44.27 2.96 -9.41
C LYS A 170 -43.75 2.47 -8.05
N LEU A 171 -42.67 1.70 -8.05
CA LEU A 171 -42.08 1.13 -6.83
C LEU A 171 -41.02 2.05 -6.19
N GLY A 172 -40.53 3.06 -6.91
CA GLY A 172 -39.50 3.96 -6.42
C GLY A 172 -38.38 4.13 -7.43
N LEU A 173 -37.22 4.59 -6.97
CA LEU A 173 -36.01 4.69 -7.78
C LEU A 173 -35.20 3.39 -7.66
N LYS A 174 -34.70 2.89 -8.78
CA LYS A 174 -33.79 1.74 -8.83
C LYS A 174 -32.53 2.12 -9.61
N ALA A 175 -31.37 1.73 -9.11
CA ALA A 175 -30.10 1.96 -9.78
C ALA A 175 -30.06 1.21 -11.12
N GLU A 176 -29.51 1.87 -12.15
CA GLU A 176 -29.26 1.28 -13.46
C GLU A 176 -27.98 0.45 -13.44
N GLN A 177 -28.07 -0.73 -12.83
CA GLN A 177 -26.96 -1.66 -12.66
C GLN A 177 -27.50 -3.08 -12.44
N ARG A 178 -26.63 -4.09 -12.41
CA ARG A 178 -26.99 -5.46 -12.08
C ARG A 178 -27.64 -5.55 -10.70
N ASP A 179 -28.74 -6.29 -10.61
CA ASP A 179 -29.41 -6.55 -9.34
C ASP A 179 -28.45 -7.14 -8.29
N GLY A 180 -28.46 -6.57 -7.10
CA GLY A 180 -27.61 -6.97 -5.98
C GLY A 180 -26.25 -6.26 -5.91
N ILE A 181 -25.93 -5.34 -6.82
CA ILE A 181 -24.69 -4.55 -6.77
C ILE A 181 -24.53 -3.81 -5.44
N GLU A 182 -25.62 -3.38 -4.83
CA GLU A 182 -25.66 -2.71 -3.54
C GLU A 182 -25.04 -3.56 -2.42
N TYR A 183 -25.04 -4.89 -2.56
CA TYR A 183 -24.44 -5.81 -1.58
C TYR A 183 -22.91 -5.76 -1.56
N GLU A 184 -22.29 -5.22 -2.61
CA GLU A 184 -20.83 -5.13 -2.75
C GLU A 184 -20.25 -3.95 -1.96
N PHE A 185 -21.00 -2.84 -1.83
CA PHE A 185 -20.50 -1.63 -1.18
C PHE A 185 -20.63 -1.64 0.34
N THR A 186 -19.75 -0.91 1.05
CA THR A 186 -19.85 -0.74 2.50
C THR A 186 -21.04 0.15 2.86
N THR A 187 -21.23 1.21 2.06
CA THR A 187 -22.31 2.18 2.22
C THR A 187 -22.87 2.53 0.84
N VAL A 188 -24.19 2.61 0.75
CA VAL A 188 -24.93 3.02 -0.45
C VAL A 188 -25.88 4.14 -0.03
N LEU A 189 -25.74 5.29 -0.66
CA LEU A 189 -26.50 6.50 -0.40
C LEU A 189 -27.30 6.88 -1.64
N ASP A 190 -28.61 7.00 -1.48
CA ASP A 190 -29.49 7.58 -2.49
C ASP A 190 -29.53 9.10 -2.30
N ILE A 191 -29.13 9.83 -3.34
CA ILE A 191 -29.11 11.28 -3.36
C ILE A 191 -30.43 11.79 -3.94
N THR A 192 -31.16 12.56 -3.13
CA THR A 192 -32.42 13.18 -3.53
C THR A 192 -32.18 14.38 -4.45
N HIS A 193 -33.15 14.66 -5.32
CA HIS A 193 -33.08 15.80 -6.23
C HIS A 193 -33.36 17.11 -5.49
N GLY A 194 -32.57 18.16 -5.78
CA GLY A 194 -32.74 19.51 -5.20
C GLY A 194 -31.71 19.83 -4.12
N ASP A 195 -31.78 19.15 -2.98
CA ASP A 195 -31.06 19.58 -1.76
C ASP A 195 -29.80 18.75 -1.45
N TYR A 196 -29.42 17.80 -2.32
CA TYR A 196 -28.25 16.91 -2.14
C TYR A 196 -28.29 16.09 -0.84
N TYR A 197 -29.49 15.74 -0.37
CA TYR A 197 -29.65 14.88 0.80
C TYR A 197 -29.35 13.43 0.44
N ALA A 198 -28.51 12.81 1.25
CA ALA A 198 -28.23 11.39 1.19
C ALA A 198 -29.16 10.62 2.14
N ILE A 199 -29.81 9.61 1.59
CA ILE A 199 -30.59 8.62 2.34
C ILE A 199 -29.85 7.29 2.21
N ALA A 200 -29.48 6.66 3.34
CA ALA A 200 -28.81 5.38 3.29
C ALA A 200 -29.80 4.26 2.90
N THR A 201 -29.56 3.58 1.79
CA THR A 201 -30.21 2.30 1.45
C THR A 201 -29.45 1.12 2.04
N LYS A 202 -28.16 1.29 2.27
CA LYS A 202 -27.30 0.37 3.01
C LYS A 202 -26.22 1.15 3.72
N ASP A 203 -26.02 0.88 5.00
CA ASP A 203 -24.93 1.48 5.75
C ASP A 203 -24.35 0.51 6.78
N ARG A 204 -23.08 0.11 6.59
CA ARG A 204 -22.33 -0.66 7.59
C ARG A 204 -21.57 0.23 8.57
N THR A 205 -21.58 1.54 8.38
CA THR A 205 -20.85 2.49 9.22
C THR A 205 -21.64 2.91 10.45
N GLY A 206 -22.96 2.99 10.32
CA GLY A 206 -23.86 3.54 11.35
C GLY A 206 -23.82 5.07 11.41
N LEU A 207 -23.22 5.73 10.41
CA LEU A 207 -23.11 7.19 10.35
C LEU A 207 -24.36 7.84 9.77
N PHE A 208 -25.10 7.13 8.90
CA PHE A 208 -26.20 7.69 8.12
C PHE A 208 -27.57 7.19 8.61
N LEU A 209 -27.83 7.30 9.92
CA LEU A 209 -29.09 6.87 10.54
C LEU A 209 -30.28 7.76 10.14
N GLN A 210 -30.01 9.03 9.83
CA GLN A 210 -31.00 9.99 9.36
C GLN A 210 -30.52 10.61 8.04
N PRO A 211 -31.44 11.03 7.17
CA PRO A 211 -31.07 11.78 5.97
C PRO A 211 -30.27 13.03 6.34
N GLU A 212 -29.11 13.20 5.70
CA GLU A 212 -28.28 14.39 5.87
C GLU A 212 -27.77 14.91 4.53
N GLN A 213 -27.50 16.21 4.46
CA GLN A 213 -26.92 16.82 3.26
C GLN A 213 -25.45 16.39 3.11
N ILE A 214 -25.07 16.00 1.88
CA ILE A 214 -23.67 15.67 1.60
C ILE A 214 -22.84 16.95 1.57
N THR A 215 -21.81 16.97 2.41
CA THR A 215 -20.83 18.05 2.50
C THR A 215 -19.42 17.48 2.66
N GLU A 216 -18.41 18.34 2.68
CA GLU A 216 -17.04 17.95 3.03
C GLU A 216 -16.96 17.26 4.39
N GLN A 217 -17.80 17.67 5.35
CA GLN A 217 -17.86 17.06 6.68
C GLN A 217 -18.28 15.58 6.63
N THR A 218 -19.08 15.18 5.63
CA THR A 218 -19.44 13.77 5.42
C THR A 218 -18.21 12.92 5.13
N GLY A 219 -17.29 13.43 4.28
CA GLY A 219 -16.01 12.79 4.00
C GLY A 219 -15.12 12.65 5.23
N ILE A 220 -15.08 13.69 6.08
CA ILE A 220 -14.31 13.68 7.33
C ILE A 220 -14.86 12.61 8.29
N LYS A 221 -16.18 12.54 8.49
CA LYS A 221 -16.82 11.51 9.34
C LYS A 221 -16.50 10.10 8.85
N LEU A 222 -16.59 9.88 7.53
CA LEU A 222 -16.25 8.60 6.91
C LEU A 222 -14.78 8.24 7.14
N ASN A 223 -13.86 9.18 6.91
CA ASN A 223 -12.43 8.95 7.12
C ASN A 223 -12.08 8.65 8.58
N GLN A 224 -12.72 9.37 9.52
CA GLN A 224 -12.61 9.09 10.95
C GLN A 224 -13.12 7.70 11.28
N TRP A 225 -14.26 7.27 10.72
CA TRP A 225 -14.78 5.92 10.93
C TRP A 225 -13.84 4.84 10.39
N LEU A 226 -13.28 5.03 9.19
CA LEU A 226 -12.30 4.11 8.59
C LEU A 226 -11.02 4.01 9.44
N SER A 227 -10.60 5.13 10.03
CA SER A 227 -9.39 5.22 10.85
C SER A 227 -9.59 4.79 12.31
N SER A 228 -10.82 4.92 12.85
CA SER A 228 -11.16 4.64 14.26
C SER A 228 -10.93 3.17 14.65
N GLY A 229 -10.92 2.28 13.67
CA GLY A 229 -10.60 0.88 13.84
C GLY A 229 -9.11 0.53 13.88
N SER A 230 -8.24 1.49 13.57
CA SER A 230 -6.79 1.31 13.52
C SER A 230 -6.08 1.59 14.86
N ALA A 231 -6.77 2.16 15.86
CA ALA A 231 -6.16 2.57 17.12
C ALA A 231 -5.63 1.40 17.97
N ASP A 232 -6.27 0.23 17.87
CA ASP A 232 -5.88 -1.00 18.59
C ASP A 232 -5.39 -2.12 17.67
N ALA A 233 -5.20 -1.83 16.37
CA ALA A 233 -4.83 -2.83 15.40
C ALA A 233 -3.42 -3.39 15.66
N ALA A 234 -3.31 -4.69 15.93
CA ALA A 234 -2.04 -5.42 15.89
C ALA A 234 -1.38 -5.38 14.48
N ILE A 235 -0.05 -5.53 14.40
CA ILE A 235 0.72 -5.56 13.15
C ILE A 235 0.29 -6.72 12.23
N ASN A 236 0.47 -6.54 10.93
CA ASN A 236 0.18 -7.59 9.94
C ASN A 236 1.36 -8.59 9.79
N GLY A 237 1.19 -9.63 8.97
CA GLY A 237 2.21 -10.68 8.79
C GLY A 237 3.54 -10.18 8.20
N ASN A 238 3.51 -9.25 7.26
CA ASN A 238 4.74 -8.69 6.68
C ASN A 238 5.48 -7.82 7.69
N GLN A 239 4.73 -7.02 8.44
CA GLN A 239 5.26 -6.19 9.52
C GLN A 239 5.84 -7.03 10.66
N TYR A 240 5.22 -8.17 10.98
CA TYR A 240 5.79 -9.13 11.93
C TYR A 240 7.18 -9.61 11.47
N LEU A 241 7.30 -10.06 10.22
CA LEU A 241 8.56 -10.56 9.68
C LEU A 241 9.65 -9.50 9.65
N GLU A 242 9.30 -8.26 9.28
CA GLU A 242 10.23 -7.12 9.31
C GLU A 242 10.72 -6.85 10.73
N LEU A 243 9.81 -6.78 11.71
CA LEU A 243 10.15 -6.48 13.09
C LEU A 243 10.98 -7.60 13.72
N GLU A 244 10.63 -8.86 13.45
CA GLU A 244 11.36 -10.04 13.89
C GLU A 244 12.81 -10.01 13.37
N ALA A 245 12.99 -9.78 12.07
CA ALA A 245 14.32 -9.70 11.46
C ALA A 245 15.17 -8.59 12.07
N LEU A 246 14.58 -7.40 12.28
CA LEU A 246 15.27 -6.28 12.93
C LEU A 246 15.65 -6.60 14.38
N MET A 247 14.76 -7.22 15.15
CA MET A 247 15.05 -7.61 16.54
C MET A 247 16.17 -8.63 16.62
N THR A 248 16.17 -9.64 15.75
CA THR A 248 17.24 -10.64 15.68
C THR A 248 18.58 -9.98 15.33
N GLN A 249 18.62 -9.09 14.33
CA GLN A 249 19.83 -8.37 13.95
C GLN A 249 20.35 -7.47 15.09
N ALA A 250 19.46 -6.85 15.85
CA ALA A 250 19.81 -6.03 17.00
C ALA A 250 20.24 -6.83 18.25
N GLY A 251 20.12 -8.17 18.22
CA GLY A 251 20.35 -9.03 19.40
C GLY A 251 19.29 -8.85 20.49
N VAL A 252 18.09 -8.38 20.13
CA VAL A 252 16.98 -8.18 21.07
C VAL A 252 16.24 -9.51 21.28
N ASP A 253 16.17 -9.94 22.54
CA ASP A 253 15.39 -11.09 22.96
C ASP A 253 13.88 -10.80 22.86
N ILE A 254 13.24 -11.45 21.88
CA ILE A 254 11.82 -11.24 21.54
C ILE A 254 10.91 -11.64 22.70
N GLU A 255 11.21 -12.73 23.41
CA GLU A 255 10.39 -13.18 24.54
C GLU A 255 10.42 -12.15 25.66
N LYS A 256 11.61 -11.68 26.05
CA LYS A 256 11.74 -10.62 27.07
C LYS A 256 11.08 -9.32 26.63
N TYR A 257 11.17 -8.96 25.35
CA TYR A 257 10.49 -7.79 24.81
C TYR A 257 8.96 -7.89 24.99
N CYS A 258 8.38 -9.05 24.62
CA CYS A 258 6.94 -9.29 24.73
C CYS A 258 6.49 -9.24 26.18
N ILE A 259 7.19 -9.93 27.09
CA ILE A 259 6.89 -9.94 28.53
C ILE A 259 6.91 -8.53 29.12
N LYS A 260 7.96 -7.74 28.84
CA LYS A 260 8.10 -6.37 29.35
C LYS A 260 6.96 -5.46 28.90
N ARG A 261 6.42 -5.69 27.70
CA ARG A 261 5.31 -4.91 27.13
C ARG A 261 3.93 -5.54 27.34
N LYS A 262 3.84 -6.63 28.10
CA LYS A 262 2.59 -7.38 28.34
C LYS A 262 1.91 -7.83 27.04
N LEU A 263 2.71 -8.25 26.06
CA LEU A 263 2.27 -8.83 24.80
C LEU A 263 2.35 -10.35 24.89
N ASN A 264 1.39 -11.08 24.30
CA ASN A 264 1.47 -12.54 24.25
C ASN A 264 2.43 -12.99 23.15
N SER A 265 2.53 -12.20 22.09
CA SER A 265 3.48 -12.43 20.99
C SER A 265 3.90 -11.10 20.36
N LEU A 266 4.96 -11.15 19.54
CA LEU A 266 5.38 -9.98 18.76
C LEU A 266 4.30 -9.50 17.79
N GLN A 267 3.38 -10.37 17.38
CA GLN A 267 2.24 -10.01 16.52
C GLN A 267 1.26 -9.06 17.22
N ASP A 268 1.23 -9.03 18.55
CA ASP A 268 0.35 -8.14 19.32
C ASP A 268 0.86 -6.68 19.36
N VAL A 269 2.05 -6.41 18.80
CA VAL A 269 2.53 -5.03 18.66
C VAL A 269 1.51 -4.22 17.87
N ARG A 270 1.17 -3.02 18.38
CA ARG A 270 0.19 -2.15 17.72
C ARG A 270 0.80 -1.49 16.49
N GLN A 271 0.03 -1.44 15.41
CA GLN A 271 0.41 -0.85 14.13
C GLN A 271 0.83 0.62 14.28
N GLN A 272 0.16 1.38 15.15
CA GLN A 272 0.47 2.81 15.35
C GLN A 272 1.88 3.07 15.88
N VAL A 273 2.48 2.13 16.62
CA VAL A 273 3.85 2.26 17.15
C VAL A 273 4.88 1.48 16.33
N PHE A 274 4.47 0.86 15.23
CA PHE A 274 5.31 -0.04 14.44
C PHE A 274 6.55 0.67 13.89
N GLU A 275 6.35 1.79 13.20
CA GLU A 275 7.43 2.59 12.60
C GLU A 275 8.41 3.11 13.66
N GLU A 276 7.89 3.64 14.77
CA GLU A 276 8.70 4.14 15.89
C GLU A 276 9.51 3.00 16.54
N THR A 277 8.90 1.82 16.69
CA THR A 277 9.58 0.63 17.22
C THR A 277 10.69 0.18 16.28
N CYS A 278 10.44 0.10 14.97
CA CYS A 278 11.45 -0.26 13.97
C CYS A 278 12.61 0.75 13.94
N SER A 279 12.30 2.05 13.98
CA SER A 279 13.30 3.12 14.06
C SER A 279 14.17 2.99 15.31
N SER A 280 13.58 2.69 16.46
CA SER A 280 14.30 2.50 17.71
C SER A 280 15.25 1.29 17.66
N ILE A 281 14.83 0.20 17.03
CA ILE A 281 15.66 -1.00 16.86
C ILE A 281 16.80 -0.76 15.88
N ARG A 282 16.54 -0.07 14.76
CA ARG A 282 17.59 0.32 13.80
C ARG A 282 18.69 1.15 14.47
N LYS A 283 18.34 2.08 15.35
CA LYS A 283 19.33 2.84 16.15
C LYS A 283 20.19 1.96 17.07
N ILE A 284 19.65 0.83 17.56
CA ILE A 284 20.44 -0.13 18.36
C ILE A 284 21.44 -0.86 17.45
N ILE A 285 21.00 -1.30 16.26
CA ILE A 285 21.87 -1.95 15.26
C ILE A 285 23.02 -1.02 14.87
N ASP A 286 22.71 0.24 14.56
CA ASP A 286 23.72 1.23 14.16
C ASP A 286 24.76 1.44 15.28
N ARG A 287 24.30 1.56 16.53
CA ARG A 287 25.19 1.72 17.69
C ARG A 287 26.09 0.51 17.90
N ASN A 288 25.54 -0.71 17.81
CA ASN A 288 26.32 -1.94 17.98
C ASN A 288 27.38 -2.07 16.87
N THR A 289 27.00 -1.73 15.64
CA THR A 289 27.91 -1.77 14.48
C THR A 289 29.06 -0.77 14.66
N GLN A 290 28.75 0.46 15.07
CA GLN A 290 29.76 1.49 15.32
C GLN A 290 30.71 1.09 16.44
N SER A 291 30.19 0.55 17.56
CA SER A 291 31.04 0.10 18.68
C SER A 291 31.98 -1.03 18.28
N ASN A 292 31.55 -1.96 17.43
CA ASN A 292 32.39 -3.03 16.93
C ASN A 292 33.50 -2.49 16.01
N GLN A 293 33.16 -1.57 15.11
CA GLN A 293 34.14 -0.91 14.23
C GLN A 293 35.18 -0.12 15.03
N GLU A 294 34.76 0.63 16.05
CA GLU A 294 35.68 1.38 16.93
C GLU A 294 36.61 0.43 17.69
N SER A 295 36.10 -0.72 18.16
CA SER A 295 36.90 -1.74 18.84
C SER A 295 37.92 -2.39 17.91
N GLU A 296 37.52 -2.73 16.68
CA GLU A 296 38.43 -3.27 15.65
C GLU A 296 39.50 -2.23 15.26
N GLN A 297 39.13 -0.96 15.13
CA GLN A 297 40.09 0.11 14.86
C GLN A 297 41.08 0.30 16.01
N GLN A 298 40.63 0.24 17.27
CA GLN A 298 41.53 0.32 18.42
C GLN A 298 42.51 -0.85 18.47
N LEU A 299 42.02 -2.08 18.26
CA LEU A 299 42.87 -3.27 18.17
C LEU A 299 43.90 -3.14 17.04
N GLN A 300 43.49 -2.64 15.88
CA GLN A 300 44.39 -2.42 14.76
C GLN A 300 45.45 -1.36 15.08
N GLN A 301 45.05 -0.25 15.71
CA GLN A 301 45.97 0.81 16.14
C GLN A 301 46.97 0.32 17.18
N GLU A 302 46.54 -0.51 18.13
CA GLU A 302 47.42 -1.09 19.15
C GLU A 302 48.44 -2.06 18.53
N GLN A 303 48.00 -2.93 17.60
CA GLN A 303 48.91 -3.79 16.85
C GLN A 303 49.91 -2.99 16.00
N ASP A 304 49.45 -1.92 15.34
CA ASP A 304 50.32 -1.05 14.55
C ASP A 304 51.35 -0.33 15.43
N ALA A 305 50.97 0.11 16.63
CA ALA A 305 51.88 0.75 17.58
C ALA A 305 52.94 -0.22 18.14
N LEU A 306 52.55 -1.47 18.42
CA LEU A 306 53.50 -2.52 18.81
C LEU A 306 54.49 -2.83 17.69
N LEU A 307 54.01 -2.90 16.45
CA LEU A 307 54.85 -3.10 15.27
C LEU A 307 55.83 -1.94 15.07
N ASP A 308 55.42 -0.70 15.37
CA ASP A 308 56.28 0.49 15.32
C ASP A 308 57.40 0.44 16.38
N ASP A 309 57.09 0.01 17.61
CA ASP A 309 58.08 -0.16 18.69
C ASP A 309 59.08 -1.28 18.38
N ASP A 310 58.58 -2.43 17.89
CA ASP A 310 59.43 -3.53 17.44
C ASP A 310 60.35 -3.11 16.30
N TYR A 311 59.88 -2.26 15.37
CA TYR A 311 60.69 -1.73 14.28
C TYR A 311 61.88 -0.92 14.81
N GLN A 312 61.66 -0.06 15.81
CA GLN A 312 62.76 0.72 16.42
C GLN A 312 63.78 -0.19 17.12
N LYS A 313 63.33 -1.20 17.87
CA LYS A 313 64.21 -2.19 18.50
C LYS A 313 65.02 -2.97 17.46
N ALA A 314 64.39 -3.35 16.35
CA ALA A 314 65.04 -4.08 15.28
C ALA A 314 66.14 -3.24 14.61
N LEU A 315 65.91 -1.95 14.36
CA LEU A 315 66.97 -1.05 13.87
C LEU A 315 68.16 -0.97 14.83
N ALA A 316 67.92 -0.87 16.13
CA ALA A 316 68.98 -0.87 17.14
C ALA A 316 69.72 -2.22 17.20
N ALA A 317 69.00 -3.35 17.06
CA ALA A 317 69.60 -4.68 17.00
C ALA A 317 70.48 -4.85 15.75
N ILE A 318 70.02 -4.38 14.58
CA ILE A 318 70.79 -4.39 13.34
C ILE A 318 72.08 -3.56 13.49
N GLN A 319 72.01 -2.39 14.11
CA GLN A 319 73.21 -1.57 14.37
C GLN A 319 74.26 -2.28 15.24
N ASN A 320 73.81 -3.05 16.22
CA ASN A 320 74.65 -3.77 17.19
C ASN A 320 74.98 -5.21 16.78
N ALA A 321 74.52 -5.67 15.62
CA ALA A 321 74.84 -7.00 15.10
C ALA A 321 76.36 -7.20 15.01
N GLN A 322 76.83 -8.43 15.24
CA GLN A 322 78.25 -8.77 15.17
C GLN A 322 78.58 -9.73 14.03
N ASN A 323 77.57 -10.38 13.45
CA ASN A 323 77.72 -11.27 12.31
C ASN A 323 76.45 -11.29 11.44
N GLU A 324 76.55 -11.84 10.22
CA GLU A 324 75.45 -11.89 9.24
C GLU A 324 74.21 -12.65 9.74
N ASN A 325 74.40 -13.71 10.55
CA ASN A 325 73.27 -14.50 11.05
C ASN A 325 72.37 -13.70 12.00
N ASP A 326 72.93 -12.70 12.69
CA ASP A 326 72.16 -11.81 13.59
C ASP A 326 71.11 -10.99 12.81
N LEU A 327 71.28 -10.81 11.50
CA LEU A 327 70.38 -10.04 10.62
C LEU A 327 69.19 -10.87 10.07
N GLN A 328 69.24 -12.20 10.18
CA GLN A 328 68.17 -13.08 9.69
C GLN A 328 66.87 -12.90 10.46
N TYR A 329 66.95 -12.73 11.78
CA TYR A 329 65.77 -12.59 12.64
C TYR A 329 64.97 -11.30 12.33
N PRO A 330 65.58 -10.10 12.29
CA PRO A 330 64.88 -8.88 11.88
C PRO A 330 64.27 -8.98 10.47
N ALA A 331 65.02 -9.50 9.50
CA ALA A 331 64.53 -9.63 8.12
C ALA A 331 63.34 -10.61 8.01
N GLY A 332 63.33 -11.68 8.81
CA GLY A 332 62.24 -12.64 8.87
C GLY A 332 61.00 -12.11 9.59
N TYR A 333 61.18 -11.42 10.72
CA TYR A 333 60.07 -10.94 11.56
C TYR A 333 59.20 -9.89 10.85
N PHE A 334 59.80 -8.99 10.06
CA PHE A 334 59.08 -7.92 9.37
C PHE A 334 58.59 -8.29 7.97
N LYS A 335 58.73 -9.54 7.53
CA LYS A 335 58.30 -9.98 6.19
C LYS A 335 56.78 -9.83 6.02
N GLY A 336 56.34 -9.13 4.98
CA GLY A 336 54.93 -8.81 4.72
C GLY A 336 54.37 -7.64 5.54
N SER A 337 55.20 -6.97 6.34
CA SER A 337 54.79 -5.79 7.12
C SER A 337 55.06 -4.48 6.38
N LYS A 338 54.50 -3.37 6.87
CA LYS A 338 54.78 -2.03 6.36
C LYS A 338 56.26 -1.60 6.48
N TYR A 339 57.06 -2.30 7.29
CA TYR A 339 58.48 -1.99 7.52
C TYR A 339 59.46 -2.93 6.82
N GLU A 340 58.97 -3.94 6.09
CA GLU A 340 59.81 -4.97 5.44
C GLU A 340 60.97 -4.36 4.66
N GLN A 341 60.67 -3.45 3.74
CA GLN A 341 61.68 -2.86 2.85
C GLN A 341 62.72 -2.04 3.62
N ASN A 342 62.30 -1.32 4.67
CA ASN A 342 63.20 -0.49 5.45
C ASN A 342 64.17 -1.34 6.28
N ILE A 343 63.69 -2.45 6.86
CA ILE A 343 64.52 -3.40 7.59
C ILE A 343 65.52 -4.08 6.65
N LEU A 344 65.07 -4.54 5.48
CA LEU A 344 65.96 -5.15 4.48
C LEU A 344 67.07 -4.19 4.04
N ASN A 345 66.73 -2.92 3.79
CA ASN A 345 67.70 -1.89 3.43
C ASN A 345 68.70 -1.63 4.58
N ALA A 346 68.24 -1.60 5.83
CA ALA A 346 69.11 -1.41 6.99
C ALA A 346 70.06 -2.60 7.22
N CYS A 347 69.57 -3.83 7.07
CA CYS A 347 70.40 -5.03 7.11
C CYS A 347 71.49 -4.98 6.03
N GLN A 348 71.13 -4.66 4.78
CA GLN A 348 72.08 -4.53 3.69
C GLN A 348 73.16 -3.49 3.97
N ALA A 349 72.76 -2.28 4.41
CA ALA A 349 73.71 -1.22 4.74
C ALA A 349 74.69 -1.65 5.84
N LYS A 350 74.23 -2.40 6.85
CA LYS A 350 75.10 -2.91 7.93
C LYS A 350 76.09 -3.95 7.39
N MET A 351 75.65 -4.88 6.54
CA MET A 351 76.55 -5.86 5.91
C MET A 351 77.64 -5.19 5.07
N ASP A 352 77.25 -4.16 4.31
CA ASP A 352 78.17 -3.39 3.46
C ASP A 352 79.21 -2.62 4.30
N MET A 353 78.81 -2.06 5.45
CA MET A 353 79.71 -1.30 6.34
C MET A 353 80.74 -2.17 7.07
N GLU A 354 80.35 -3.37 7.52
CA GLU A 354 81.23 -4.26 8.29
C GLU A 354 82.03 -5.23 7.40
N GLY A 355 81.80 -5.20 6.08
CA GLY A 355 82.47 -6.09 5.13
C GLY A 355 82.09 -7.56 5.31
N TRP A 356 80.87 -7.83 5.80
CA TRP A 356 80.34 -9.19 5.93
C TRP A 356 79.89 -9.78 4.61
N ALA A 357 79.84 -8.95 3.56
CA ALA A 357 79.69 -9.41 2.19
C ALA A 357 80.93 -10.25 1.79
N ALA A 358 80.75 -11.56 1.71
CA ALA A 358 81.66 -12.47 1.03
C ALA A 358 81.61 -12.30 -0.48
#